data_AF-A0A378Y1I8-F1
#
_entry.id   AF-A0A378Y1I8-F1
#
_cell.length_a   1.000
_cell.length_b   1.000
_cell.length_c   1.000
_cell.angle_alpha   90.00
_cell.angle_beta   90.00
_cell.angle_gamma   90.00
#
_symmetry.space_group_name_H-M   'P 1'
#
loop_
_entity.id
_entity.type
_entity.pdbx_description
1 polymer ?
#
loop_
_entity_poly.entity_id
_entity_poly.type
_entity_poly.pdbx_seq_one_letter_code
_entity_poly.pdbx_strand_id
1 'polypeptide(L)'
;MEMTQRKVRKKLRGKIGRIRHALQLVTILLYTLILLILALLISIWIEGIIPGLPSIISVIIPYIGYFVLVPLLYPLKSRYYIRRITKEEYEKLNGRNLIHYTDHLFPYEIEEAERTGIIRLIANSSARSNYNFKFSDATKKFVWFHPSRTDENKEPKFNSFWYSHYSESDPRDYKIIINPMNVDMNRIFIRPIDGAIVIEDDYTGEANIEKTFNWYNSKIYFWRSLCVSPITFGLVMFIGIKQLMGSIIDRKRAIK
;
A
#
# COMPACT_ATOMS: atom_id res chain seq x y z
N MET A 1 -13.56 -15.35 -25.85
CA MET A 1 -12.81 -14.21 -26.42
C MET A 1 -12.35 -13.20 -25.35
N GLU A 2 -13.07 -13.06 -24.22
CA GLU A 2 -12.75 -12.11 -23.14
C GLU A 2 -11.44 -12.37 -22.36
N MET A 3 -11.07 -13.65 -22.13
CA MET A 3 -9.88 -13.96 -21.32
C MET A 3 -8.56 -13.43 -21.91
N THR A 4 -8.41 -13.49 -23.23
CA THR A 4 -7.19 -13.00 -23.91
C THR A 4 -7.09 -11.49 -23.82
N GLN A 5 -8.20 -10.77 -24.03
CA GLN A 5 -8.26 -9.31 -23.87
C GLN A 5 -7.99 -8.89 -22.42
N ARG A 6 -8.52 -9.61 -21.43
CA ARG A 6 -8.28 -9.35 -20.00
C ARG A 6 -6.81 -9.55 -19.63
N LYS A 7 -6.17 -10.62 -20.13
CA LYS A 7 -4.71 -10.86 -19.94
C LYS A 7 -3.87 -9.73 -20.55
N VAL A 8 -4.20 -9.25 -21.75
CA VAL A 8 -3.50 -8.14 -22.41
C VAL A 8 -3.67 -6.84 -21.63
N ARG A 9 -4.91 -6.48 -21.24
CA ARG A 9 -5.20 -5.30 -20.40
C ARG A 9 -4.44 -5.33 -19.08
N LYS A 10 -4.43 -6.48 -18.39
CA LYS A 10 -3.64 -6.68 -17.15
C LYS A 10 -2.14 -6.41 -17.37
N LYS A 11 -1.56 -6.94 -18.45
CA LYS A 11 -0.14 -6.73 -18.78
C LYS A 11 0.17 -5.27 -19.08
N LEU A 12 -0.73 -4.58 -19.78
CA LEU A 12 -0.60 -3.15 -20.10
C LEU A 12 -0.72 -2.28 -18.84
N ARG A 13 -1.74 -2.49 -18.01
CA ARG A 13 -1.92 -1.82 -16.70
C ARG A 13 -0.67 -1.97 -15.82
N GLY A 14 -0.11 -3.18 -15.73
CA GLY A 14 1.13 -3.44 -14.99
C GLY A 14 2.39 -2.78 -15.56
N LYS A 15 2.43 -2.46 -16.87
CA LYS A 15 3.51 -1.65 -17.46
C LYS A 15 3.32 -0.16 -17.14
N ILE A 16 2.10 0.37 -17.31
CA ILE A 16 1.76 1.77 -17.02
C ILE A 16 2.02 2.09 -15.55
N GLY A 17 1.60 1.22 -14.62
CA GLY A 17 1.85 1.40 -13.19
C GLY A 17 3.34 1.48 -12.84
N ARG A 18 4.19 0.67 -13.51
CA ARG A 18 5.65 0.74 -13.34
C ARG A 18 6.24 2.07 -13.81
N ILE A 19 5.79 2.57 -14.97
CA ILE A 19 6.23 3.87 -15.49
C ILE A 19 5.82 4.99 -14.53
N ARG A 20 4.58 4.99 -14.03
CA ARG A 20 4.11 5.98 -13.06
C ARG A 20 4.90 5.95 -11.75
N HIS A 21 5.18 4.77 -11.22
CA HIS A 21 6.01 4.63 -10.03
C HIS A 21 7.43 5.17 -10.28
N ALA A 22 8.03 4.90 -11.44
CA ALA A 22 9.33 5.45 -11.80
C ALA A 22 9.28 6.99 -11.90
N LEU A 23 8.27 7.55 -12.54
CA LEU A 23 8.07 9.01 -12.62
C LEU A 23 7.91 9.63 -11.24
N GLN A 24 7.11 9.02 -10.36
CA GLN A 24 6.96 9.47 -8.97
C GLN A 24 8.30 9.45 -8.22
N LEU A 25 9.08 8.39 -8.33
CA LEU A 25 10.42 8.34 -7.74
C LEU A 25 11.32 9.46 -8.25
N VAL A 26 11.33 9.71 -9.57
CA VAL A 26 12.10 10.80 -10.18
C VAL A 26 11.63 12.16 -9.68
N THR A 27 10.32 12.41 -9.63
CA THR A 27 9.76 13.67 -9.12
C THR A 27 10.16 13.89 -7.66
N ILE A 28 10.11 12.86 -6.82
CA ILE A 28 10.48 12.99 -5.41
C ILE A 28 12.00 13.18 -5.25
N LEU A 29 12.82 12.51 -6.07
CA LEU A 29 14.28 12.71 -6.10
C LEU A 29 14.62 14.16 -6.47
N LEU A 30 13.99 14.71 -7.51
CA LEU A 30 14.16 16.10 -7.92
C LEU A 30 13.72 17.08 -6.83
N TYR A 31 12.57 16.84 -6.19
CA TYR A 31 12.10 17.66 -5.09
C TYR A 31 13.08 17.64 -3.90
N THR A 32 13.60 16.46 -3.55
CA THR A 32 14.59 16.28 -2.47
C THR A 32 15.90 17.00 -2.81
N LEU A 33 16.34 16.95 -4.06
CA LEU A 33 17.51 17.66 -4.54
C LEU A 33 17.33 19.19 -4.45
N ILE A 34 16.16 19.71 -4.86
CA ILE A 34 15.84 21.14 -4.75
C ILE A 34 15.91 21.58 -3.28
N LEU A 35 15.28 20.83 -2.37
CA LEU A 35 15.33 21.14 -0.95
C LEU A 35 16.74 21.08 -0.36
N LEU A 36 17.60 20.15 -0.82
CA LEU A 36 19.00 20.07 -0.43
C LEU A 36 19.78 21.32 -0.89
N ILE A 37 19.56 21.76 -2.13
CA ILE A 37 20.17 22.98 -2.67
C ILE A 37 19.72 24.19 -1.86
N LEU A 38 18.42 24.31 -1.56
CA LEU A 38 17.90 25.40 -0.72
C LEU A 38 18.51 25.39 0.69
N ALA A 39 18.63 24.22 1.32
CA ALA A 39 19.28 24.08 2.63
C ALA A 39 20.75 24.52 2.59
N LEU A 40 21.48 24.17 1.51
CA LEU A 40 22.85 24.60 1.30
C LEU A 40 22.95 26.14 1.12
N LEU A 41 22.08 26.73 0.30
CA LEU A 41 22.05 28.17 0.09
C LEU A 41 21.75 28.94 1.38
N ILE A 42 20.79 28.46 2.18
CA ILE A 42 20.49 29.02 3.50
C ILE A 42 21.70 28.92 4.42
N SER A 43 22.39 27.78 4.42
CA SER A 43 23.61 27.59 5.22
C SER A 43 24.70 28.60 4.83
N ILE A 44 24.96 28.78 3.54
CA ILE A 44 25.94 29.76 3.04
C ILE A 44 25.55 31.18 3.45
N TRP A 45 24.26 31.53 3.36
CA TRP A 45 23.76 32.84 3.77
C TRP A 45 23.93 33.09 5.27
N ILE A 46 23.66 32.09 6.12
CA ILE A 46 23.87 32.18 7.58
C ILE A 46 25.36 32.36 7.90
N GLU A 47 26.25 31.62 7.25
CA GLU A 47 27.70 31.77 7.43
C GLU A 47 28.18 33.19 7.09
N GLY A 48 27.62 33.78 6.03
CA GLY A 48 27.93 35.16 5.64
C GLY A 48 27.48 36.21 6.67
N ILE A 49 26.51 35.88 7.53
CA ILE A 49 26.01 36.76 8.60
C ILE A 49 26.74 36.49 9.92
N ILE A 50 27.04 35.21 10.22
CA ILE A 50 27.69 34.76 11.46
C ILE A 50 28.88 33.86 11.10
N PRO A 51 30.06 34.45 10.82
CA PRO A 51 31.23 33.68 10.42
C PRO A 51 31.72 32.77 11.55
N GLY A 52 31.99 31.49 11.24
CA GLY A 52 32.58 30.53 12.18
C GLY A 52 31.57 29.69 12.96
N LEU A 53 30.26 29.90 12.76
CA LEU A 53 29.25 28.94 13.19
C LEU A 53 29.26 27.78 12.19
N PRO A 54 29.34 26.50 12.57
CA PRO A 54 29.27 25.40 11.60
C PRO A 54 27.82 25.23 11.08
N SER A 55 27.35 26.21 10.32
CA SER A 55 26.00 26.33 9.75
C SER A 55 25.64 25.14 8.87
N ILE A 56 26.63 24.63 8.15
CA ILE A 56 26.53 23.41 7.33
C ILE A 56 26.17 22.22 8.21
N ILE A 57 26.77 22.10 9.40
CA ILE A 57 26.50 21.01 10.34
C ILE A 57 25.09 21.17 10.95
N SER A 58 24.70 22.38 11.35
CA SER A 58 23.41 22.63 12.02
C SER A 58 22.19 22.60 11.09
N VAL A 59 22.35 22.81 9.79
CA VAL A 59 21.24 22.72 8.81
C VAL A 59 21.23 21.38 8.09
N ILE A 60 22.39 20.89 7.63
CA ILE A 60 22.45 19.66 6.83
C ILE A 60 22.30 18.40 7.71
N ILE A 61 22.86 18.35 8.92
CA ILE A 61 22.75 17.13 9.75
C ILE A 61 21.31 16.87 10.21
N PRO A 62 20.54 17.85 10.72
CA PRO A 62 19.14 17.62 11.06
C PRO A 62 18.30 17.29 9.82
N TYR A 63 18.64 17.87 8.67
CA TYR A 63 18.01 17.53 7.40
C TYR A 63 18.32 16.08 7.00
N ILE A 64 19.57 15.64 6.96
CA ILE A 64 19.94 14.24 6.71
C ILE A 64 19.31 13.31 7.75
N GLY A 65 19.35 13.68 9.04
CA GLY A 65 18.75 12.90 10.12
C GLY A 65 17.24 12.73 9.94
N TYR A 66 16.52 13.80 9.59
CA TYR A 66 15.08 13.75 9.34
C TYR A 66 14.74 12.98 8.06
N PHE A 67 15.52 13.15 6.98
CA PHE A 67 15.25 12.56 5.67
C PHE A 67 15.72 11.09 5.54
N VAL A 68 16.77 10.71 6.25
CA VAL A 68 17.39 9.37 6.15
C VAL A 68 17.08 8.52 7.38
N LEU A 69 17.26 9.05 8.59
CA LEU A 69 17.09 8.24 9.81
C LEU A 69 15.62 7.99 10.15
N VAL A 70 14.73 8.97 10.01
CA VAL A 70 13.30 8.76 10.35
C VAL A 70 12.68 7.63 9.51
N PRO A 71 12.86 7.57 8.19
CA PRO A 71 12.34 6.45 7.39
C PRO A 71 13.04 5.11 7.65
N LEU A 72 14.31 5.10 8.05
CA LEU A 72 15.03 3.88 8.45
C LEU A 72 14.54 3.34 9.81
N LEU A 73 14.27 4.23 10.76
CA LEU A 73 13.81 3.88 12.11
C LEU A 73 12.31 3.53 12.16
N TYR A 74 11.52 4.05 11.21
CA TYR A 74 10.07 3.83 11.18
C TYR A 74 9.69 2.33 11.06
N PRO A 75 10.32 1.52 10.18
CA PRO A 75 10.16 0.08 10.14
C PRO A 75 10.62 -0.64 11.42
N LEU A 76 11.68 -0.15 12.08
CA LEU A 76 12.22 -0.75 13.30
C LEU A 76 11.27 -0.62 14.49
N LYS A 77 10.47 0.46 14.55
CA LYS A 77 9.44 0.64 15.58
C LYS A 77 8.20 -0.24 15.38
N SER A 78 8.22 -1.21 14.46
CA SER A 78 7.11 -2.13 14.15
C SER A 78 5.78 -1.46 13.74
N ARG A 79 5.78 -0.14 13.50
CA ARG A 79 4.61 0.61 13.00
C ARG A 79 4.38 0.42 11.50
N TYR A 80 5.35 -0.17 10.82
CA TYR A 80 5.29 -0.49 9.40
C TYR A 80 4.78 -1.91 9.13
N TYR A 81 5.17 -2.86 9.99
CA TYR A 81 4.85 -4.26 9.79
C TYR A 81 3.42 -4.56 10.21
N ILE A 82 2.78 -5.46 9.47
CA ILE A 82 1.49 -6.00 9.90
C ILE A 82 1.65 -6.71 11.26
N ARG A 83 0.60 -6.64 12.08
CA ARG A 83 0.53 -7.35 13.36
C ARG A 83 -0.87 -7.91 13.57
N ARG A 84 -1.01 -8.90 14.44
CA ARG A 84 -2.32 -9.40 14.85
C ARG A 84 -3.19 -8.25 15.35
N ILE A 85 -4.46 -8.30 15.02
CA ILE A 85 -5.46 -7.35 15.51
C ILE A 85 -5.63 -7.55 17.02
N THR A 86 -5.82 -6.47 17.79
CA THR A 86 -6.21 -6.60 19.20
C THR A 86 -7.71 -6.82 19.32
N LYS A 87 -8.18 -7.28 20.49
CA LYS A 87 -9.61 -7.49 20.74
C LYS A 87 -10.41 -6.19 20.54
N GLU A 88 -9.90 -5.07 21.05
CA GLU A 88 -10.55 -3.76 20.95
C GLU A 88 -10.59 -3.25 19.49
N GLU A 89 -9.57 -3.58 18.69
CA GLU A 89 -9.56 -3.25 17.26
C GLU A 89 -10.52 -4.11 16.47
N TYR A 90 -10.64 -5.40 16.82
CA TYR A 90 -11.56 -6.33 16.19
C TYR A 90 -13.01 -5.94 16.49
N GLU A 91 -13.34 -5.57 17.72
CA GLU A 91 -14.66 -5.05 18.10
C GLU A 91 -15.04 -3.79 17.31
N LYS A 92 -14.08 -2.86 17.12
CA LYS A 92 -14.28 -1.66 16.27
C LYS A 92 -14.41 -1.98 14.79
N LEU A 93 -13.89 -3.12 14.36
CA LEU A 93 -13.99 -3.60 12.98
C LEU A 93 -15.35 -4.25 12.72
N ASN A 94 -15.95 -4.86 13.74
CA ASN A 94 -17.19 -5.64 13.62
C ASN A 94 -18.39 -4.85 13.08
N GLY A 95 -18.39 -3.51 13.19
CA GLY A 95 -19.42 -2.65 12.59
C GLY A 95 -19.15 -2.25 11.13
N ARG A 96 -18.02 -2.62 10.53
CA ARG A 96 -17.54 -2.06 9.26
C ARG A 96 -17.45 -3.12 8.17
N ASN A 97 -17.68 -2.70 6.94
CA ASN A 97 -17.40 -3.53 5.78
C ASN A 97 -15.89 -3.61 5.50
N LEU A 98 -15.43 -4.76 5.03
CA LEU A 98 -14.09 -4.96 4.48
C LEU A 98 -14.15 -5.03 2.96
N ILE A 99 -13.34 -4.23 2.28
CA ILE A 99 -13.43 -4.02 0.83
C ILE A 99 -12.14 -4.51 0.16
N HIS A 100 -12.25 -5.43 -0.80
CA HIS A 100 -11.16 -5.93 -1.61
C HIS A 100 -11.37 -5.61 -3.09
N TYR A 101 -10.39 -5.02 -3.75
CA TYR A 101 -10.44 -4.73 -5.19
C TYR A 101 -9.60 -5.76 -5.96
N THR A 102 -10.18 -6.36 -7.00
CA THR A 102 -9.51 -7.44 -7.74
C THR A 102 -9.84 -7.49 -9.22
N ASP A 103 -8.85 -7.92 -10.01
CA ASP A 103 -9.02 -8.32 -11.42
C ASP A 103 -8.89 -9.85 -11.56
N HIS A 104 -9.01 -10.63 -10.48
CA HIS A 104 -8.61 -12.05 -10.46
C HIS A 104 -9.73 -13.04 -10.16
N LEU A 105 -10.98 -12.61 -10.24
CA LEU A 105 -12.12 -13.54 -10.22
C LEU A 105 -12.34 -14.18 -11.59
N PHE A 106 -12.51 -15.50 -11.58
CA PHE A 106 -12.96 -16.26 -12.73
C PHE A 106 -14.48 -16.15 -12.91
N PRO A 107 -15.01 -16.29 -14.14
CA PRO A 107 -16.45 -16.23 -14.38
C PRO A 107 -17.26 -17.20 -13.50
N TYR A 108 -16.78 -18.42 -13.32
CA TYR A 108 -17.47 -19.43 -12.50
C TYR A 108 -17.53 -19.03 -11.00
N GLU A 109 -16.56 -18.28 -10.48
CA GLU A 109 -16.59 -17.80 -9.09
C GLU A 109 -17.63 -16.70 -8.91
N ILE A 110 -17.85 -15.90 -9.96
CA ILE A 110 -18.86 -14.85 -9.98
C ILE A 110 -20.25 -15.47 -10.07
N GLU A 111 -20.45 -16.42 -10.99
CA GLU A 111 -21.71 -17.16 -11.14
C GLU A 111 -22.08 -17.90 -9.84
N GLU A 112 -21.11 -18.56 -9.22
CA GLU A 112 -21.34 -19.26 -7.95
C GLU A 112 -21.64 -18.30 -6.80
N ALA A 113 -20.97 -17.15 -6.73
CA ALA A 113 -21.26 -16.12 -5.73
C ALA A 113 -22.63 -15.46 -5.95
N GLU A 114 -23.03 -15.22 -7.20
CA GLU A 114 -24.38 -14.72 -7.55
C GLU A 114 -25.47 -15.72 -7.15
N ARG A 115 -25.17 -17.03 -7.20
CA ARG A 115 -26.08 -18.12 -6.81
C ARG A 115 -26.15 -18.37 -5.30
N THR A 116 -25.00 -18.34 -4.62
CA THR A 116 -24.87 -18.82 -3.23
C THR A 116 -24.64 -17.69 -2.22
N GLY A 117 -24.26 -16.50 -2.68
CA GLY A 117 -23.76 -15.42 -1.82
C GLY A 117 -22.33 -15.64 -1.31
N ILE A 118 -21.70 -16.79 -1.60
CA ILE A 118 -20.38 -17.17 -1.10
C ILE A 118 -19.33 -16.95 -2.18
N ILE A 119 -18.25 -16.27 -1.82
CA ILE A 119 -17.08 -16.10 -2.68
C ILE A 119 -15.86 -16.80 -2.09
N ARG A 120 -14.98 -17.27 -2.96
CA ARG A 120 -13.61 -17.64 -2.60
C ARG A 120 -12.63 -16.61 -3.15
N LEU A 121 -11.84 -16.00 -2.27
CA LEU A 121 -10.74 -15.13 -2.62
C LEU A 121 -9.43 -15.88 -2.38
N ILE A 122 -8.71 -16.14 -3.47
CA ILE A 122 -7.40 -16.80 -3.42
C ILE A 122 -6.36 -15.82 -2.87
N ALA A 123 -5.68 -16.23 -1.82
CA ALA A 123 -4.68 -15.42 -1.15
C ALA A 123 -3.38 -15.31 -1.95
N ASN A 124 -2.74 -14.14 -1.84
CA ASN A 124 -1.47 -13.88 -2.50
C ASN A 124 -0.30 -14.29 -1.59
N SER A 125 0.64 -15.08 -2.12
CA SER A 125 1.86 -15.52 -1.41
C SER A 125 3.15 -14.88 -1.94
N SER A 126 3.02 -13.88 -2.82
CA SER A 126 4.15 -13.14 -3.38
C SER A 126 4.82 -12.31 -2.29
N ALA A 127 6.09 -12.61 -2.02
CA ALA A 127 6.92 -11.84 -1.10
C ALA A 127 7.08 -10.39 -1.58
N ARG A 128 7.00 -10.15 -2.90
CA ARG A 128 6.94 -8.79 -3.45
C ARG A 128 5.67 -8.06 -2.98
N SER A 129 4.50 -8.68 -3.08
CA SER A 129 3.24 -8.06 -2.66
C SER A 129 3.14 -7.91 -1.15
N ASN A 130 3.80 -8.79 -0.39
CA ASN A 130 3.84 -8.79 1.07
C ASN A 130 5.00 -7.94 1.63
N TYR A 131 5.26 -6.78 1.03
CA TYR A 131 6.40 -5.92 1.40
C TYR A 131 6.29 -5.30 2.82
N ASN A 132 5.07 -5.15 3.36
CA ASN A 132 4.81 -4.74 4.75
C ASN A 132 4.88 -5.90 5.77
N PHE A 133 5.37 -7.07 5.39
CA PHE A 133 5.53 -8.19 6.31
C PHE A 133 6.98 -8.27 6.81
N LYS A 134 7.14 -8.86 8.00
CA LYS A 134 8.46 -9.33 8.43
C LYS A 134 8.95 -10.38 7.44
N PHE A 135 10.27 -10.51 7.28
CA PHE A 135 10.84 -11.46 6.33
C PHE A 135 10.38 -12.91 6.58
N SER A 136 10.13 -13.28 7.84
CA SER A 136 9.57 -14.57 8.25
C SER A 136 8.18 -14.86 7.68
N ASP A 137 7.38 -13.83 7.46
CA ASP A 137 5.97 -13.96 7.05
C ASP A 137 5.74 -13.56 5.59
N ALA A 138 6.76 -13.05 4.90
CA ALA A 138 6.61 -12.51 3.55
C ALA A 138 6.09 -13.54 2.52
N THR A 139 6.35 -14.83 2.72
CA THR A 139 5.92 -15.91 1.81
C THR A 139 4.60 -16.56 2.18
N LYS A 140 4.00 -16.19 3.31
CA LYS A 140 2.68 -16.68 3.72
C LYS A 140 1.60 -16.10 2.81
N LYS A 141 0.44 -16.74 2.81
CA LYS A 141 -0.72 -16.39 1.97
C LYS A 141 -1.59 -15.38 2.70
N PHE A 142 -1.93 -14.28 2.03
CA PHE A 142 -2.87 -13.30 2.60
C PHE A 142 -3.84 -12.73 1.57
N VAL A 143 -5.04 -12.38 2.04
CA VAL A 143 -6.00 -11.52 1.34
C VAL A 143 -6.05 -10.16 2.01
N TRP A 144 -5.97 -9.09 1.21
CA TRP A 144 -5.92 -7.71 1.67
C TRP A 144 -7.27 -7.02 1.55
N PHE A 145 -7.67 -6.30 2.60
CA PHE A 145 -8.91 -5.54 2.64
C PHE A 145 -8.69 -4.12 3.14
N HIS A 146 -9.54 -3.23 2.65
CA HIS A 146 -9.69 -1.87 3.13
C HIS A 146 -10.92 -1.78 4.02
N PRO A 147 -10.80 -1.32 5.27
CA PRO A 147 -11.98 -1.07 6.09
C PRO A 147 -12.79 0.09 5.49
N SER A 148 -14.11 0.00 5.55
CA SER A 148 -15.00 1.09 5.18
C SER A 148 -14.82 2.31 6.09
N ARG A 149 -15.22 3.47 5.57
CA ARG A 149 -15.14 4.74 6.31
C ARG A 149 -16.06 4.74 7.53
N THR A 150 -17.31 4.32 7.33
CA THR A 150 -18.37 4.15 8.33
C THR A 150 -19.09 2.83 8.10
N ASP A 151 -19.95 2.46 9.05
CA ASP A 151 -20.60 1.15 9.14
C ASP A 151 -21.53 0.88 7.94
N GLU A 152 -22.26 1.91 7.48
CA GLU A 152 -23.15 1.83 6.32
C GLU A 152 -22.46 2.12 4.98
N ASN A 153 -21.21 2.59 5.01
CA ASN A 153 -20.52 3.03 3.80
C ASN A 153 -19.84 1.85 3.10
N LYS A 154 -20.02 1.76 1.79
CA LYS A 154 -19.35 0.79 0.93
C LYS A 154 -18.03 1.29 0.36
N GLU A 155 -17.58 2.48 0.74
CA GLU A 155 -16.33 3.08 0.29
C GLU A 155 -15.22 2.95 1.34
N PRO A 156 -13.98 2.65 0.91
CA PRO A 156 -12.88 2.39 1.82
C PRO A 156 -12.38 3.68 2.48
N LYS A 157 -11.72 3.54 3.62
CA LYS A 157 -10.93 4.65 4.18
C LYS A 157 -9.89 5.10 3.14
N PHE A 158 -9.92 6.39 2.82
CA PHE A 158 -9.06 6.97 1.80
C PHE A 158 -7.57 6.70 2.01
N ASN A 159 -7.07 6.75 3.26
CA ASN A 159 -5.66 6.45 3.54
C ASN A 159 -5.29 5.01 3.18
N SER A 160 -6.15 4.04 3.54
CA SER A 160 -5.92 2.63 3.25
C SER A 160 -5.98 2.37 1.75
N PHE A 161 -6.97 2.95 1.06
CA PHE A 161 -7.09 2.87 -0.38
C PHE A 161 -5.87 3.46 -1.09
N TRP A 162 -5.50 4.70 -0.76
CA TRP A 162 -4.38 5.42 -1.37
C TRP A 162 -3.08 4.63 -1.25
N TYR A 163 -2.78 4.09 -0.06
CA TYR A 163 -1.53 3.39 0.17
C TYR A 163 -1.36 2.14 -0.72
N SER A 164 -2.45 1.45 -1.04
CA SER A 164 -2.42 0.25 -1.89
C SER A 164 -2.58 0.54 -3.38
N HIS A 165 -3.29 1.61 -3.75
CA HIS A 165 -3.71 1.84 -5.14
C HIS A 165 -3.15 3.13 -5.78
N TYR A 166 -2.29 3.91 -5.11
CA TYR A 166 -1.76 5.18 -5.64
C TYR A 166 -1.02 5.05 -6.99
N SER A 167 -0.44 3.88 -7.27
CA SER A 167 0.27 3.60 -8.52
C SER A 167 -0.63 2.99 -9.62
N GLU A 168 -1.89 2.70 -9.31
CA GLU A 168 -2.85 2.12 -10.25
C GLU A 168 -3.47 3.21 -11.12
N SER A 169 -3.64 2.92 -12.42
CA SER A 169 -4.14 3.90 -13.39
C SER A 169 -5.64 3.83 -13.62
N ASP A 170 -6.20 2.62 -13.51
CA ASP A 170 -7.60 2.34 -13.80
C ASP A 170 -8.22 1.62 -12.59
N PRO A 171 -9.55 1.72 -12.43
CA PRO A 171 -10.28 0.86 -11.51
C PRO A 171 -10.06 -0.62 -11.83
N ARG A 172 -10.06 -1.43 -10.77
CA ARG A 172 -10.14 -2.89 -10.90
C ARG A 172 -11.49 -3.32 -11.47
N ASP A 173 -11.57 -4.54 -11.95
CA ASP A 173 -12.79 -5.07 -12.55
C ASP A 173 -13.89 -5.33 -11.50
N TYR A 174 -13.51 -5.66 -10.26
CA TYR A 174 -14.43 -6.00 -9.18
C TYR A 174 -14.06 -5.36 -7.84
N LYS A 175 -15.10 -5.03 -7.09
CA LYS A 175 -15.05 -4.64 -5.68
C LYS A 175 -15.84 -5.66 -4.87
N ILE A 176 -15.16 -6.30 -3.93
CA ILE A 176 -15.69 -7.36 -3.07
C ILE A 176 -15.85 -6.81 -1.67
N ILE A 177 -17.04 -6.96 -1.10
CA ILE A 177 -17.39 -6.41 0.20
C ILE A 177 -17.77 -7.57 1.10
N ILE A 178 -17.08 -7.72 2.23
CA ILE A 178 -17.33 -8.80 3.20
C ILE A 178 -17.62 -8.20 4.57
N ASN A 179 -18.38 -8.93 5.39
CA ASN A 179 -18.53 -8.65 6.81
C ASN A 179 -17.40 -9.33 7.60
N PRO A 180 -16.61 -8.59 8.40
CA PRO A 180 -15.53 -9.16 9.21
C PRO A 180 -16.01 -10.12 10.30
N MET A 181 -17.29 -10.05 10.72
CA MET A 181 -17.87 -10.92 11.77
C MET A 181 -17.66 -12.41 11.50
N ASN A 182 -17.61 -12.80 10.22
CA ASN A 182 -17.53 -14.20 9.79
C ASN A 182 -16.07 -14.71 9.70
N VAL A 183 -15.09 -13.93 10.15
CA VAL A 183 -13.67 -14.26 10.06
C VAL A 183 -13.10 -14.49 11.45
N ASP A 184 -12.44 -15.63 11.66
CA ASP A 184 -11.71 -15.89 12.90
C ASP A 184 -10.69 -14.78 13.18
N MET A 185 -10.83 -14.09 14.32
CA MET A 185 -9.95 -13.02 14.79
C MET A 185 -8.46 -13.44 14.76
N ASN A 186 -8.16 -14.72 15.02
CA ASN A 186 -6.79 -15.22 15.01
C ASN A 186 -6.13 -15.21 13.63
N ARG A 187 -6.91 -15.08 12.56
CA ARG A 187 -6.44 -14.97 11.18
C ARG A 187 -6.32 -13.52 10.71
N ILE A 188 -6.69 -12.56 11.55
CA ILE A 188 -6.79 -11.15 11.18
C ILE A 188 -5.58 -10.37 11.67
N PHE A 189 -4.99 -9.61 10.75
CA PHE A 189 -3.89 -8.71 10.98
C PHE A 189 -4.28 -7.29 10.54
N ILE A 190 -3.69 -6.30 11.18
CA ILE A 190 -3.81 -4.89 10.82
C ILE A 190 -2.46 -4.36 10.36
N ARG A 191 -2.48 -3.53 9.33
CA ARG A 191 -1.34 -2.74 8.88
C ARG A 191 -1.39 -1.36 9.57
N PRO A 192 -0.52 -1.06 10.56
CA PRO A 192 -0.70 0.13 11.39
C PRO A 192 -0.56 1.47 10.64
N ILE A 193 0.16 1.48 9.52
CA ILE A 193 0.43 2.71 8.75
C ILE A 193 -0.83 3.33 8.12
N ASP A 194 -1.81 2.52 7.75
CA ASP A 194 -2.97 2.95 6.98
C ASP A 194 -4.28 2.26 7.43
N GLY A 195 -4.20 1.32 8.37
CA GLY A 195 -5.32 0.57 8.90
C GLY A 195 -5.88 -0.48 7.95
N ALA A 196 -5.14 -0.89 6.92
CA ALA A 196 -5.56 -2.02 6.07
C ALA A 196 -5.68 -3.29 6.92
N ILE A 197 -6.66 -4.12 6.58
CA ILE A 197 -6.90 -5.41 7.23
C ILE A 197 -6.39 -6.51 6.32
N VAL A 198 -5.78 -7.52 6.92
CA VAL A 198 -5.17 -8.64 6.22
C VAL A 198 -5.69 -9.92 6.85
N ILE A 199 -6.20 -10.82 6.02
CA ILE A 199 -6.66 -12.14 6.44
C ILE A 199 -5.63 -13.18 5.99
N GLU A 200 -5.14 -14.01 6.91
CA GLU A 200 -4.23 -15.13 6.63
C GLU A 200 -4.96 -16.25 5.91
N ASP A 201 -4.31 -16.80 4.88
CA ASP A 201 -4.82 -17.79 3.93
C ASP A 201 -6.00 -17.30 3.07
N ASP A 202 -6.53 -18.20 2.24
CA ASP A 202 -7.69 -17.95 1.38
C ASP A 202 -8.90 -17.52 2.25
N TYR A 203 -9.71 -16.62 1.71
CA TYR A 203 -10.99 -16.26 2.30
C TYR A 203 -12.10 -16.98 1.55
N THR A 204 -12.98 -17.67 2.29
CA THR A 204 -14.23 -18.25 1.78
C THR A 204 -15.35 -17.82 2.70
N GLY A 205 -16.35 -17.13 2.16
CA GLY A 205 -17.47 -16.63 2.96
C GLY A 205 -18.40 -15.73 2.18
N GLU A 206 -19.40 -15.20 2.88
CA GLU A 206 -20.40 -14.31 2.30
C GLU A 206 -19.79 -13.00 1.83
N ALA A 207 -20.12 -12.60 0.60
CA ALA A 207 -19.64 -11.36 0.02
C ALA A 207 -20.63 -10.74 -0.96
N ASN A 208 -20.58 -9.43 -1.07
CA ASN A 208 -21.22 -8.68 -2.14
C ASN A 208 -20.17 -8.32 -3.22
N ILE A 209 -20.49 -8.58 -4.49
CA ILE A 209 -19.64 -8.28 -5.64
C ILE A 209 -20.23 -7.10 -6.41
N GLU A 210 -19.49 -5.99 -6.48
CA GLU A 210 -19.85 -4.82 -7.27
C GLU A 210 -18.97 -4.74 -8.52
N LYS A 211 -19.62 -4.63 -9.70
CA LYS A 211 -18.98 -4.43 -11.02
C LYS A 211 -18.87 -2.94 -11.39
N THR A 212 -19.70 -2.10 -10.77
CA THR A 212 -19.72 -0.64 -10.96
C THR A 212 -19.56 0.01 -9.60
N PHE A 213 -18.47 0.76 -9.40
CA PHE A 213 -18.16 1.40 -8.12
C PHE A 213 -17.32 2.65 -8.31
N ASN A 214 -17.31 3.50 -7.27
CA ASN A 214 -16.47 4.68 -7.25
C ASN A 214 -15.02 4.29 -7.04
N TRP A 215 -14.17 4.54 -8.03
CA TRP A 215 -12.73 4.56 -7.81
C TRP A 215 -12.34 5.97 -7.37
N TYR A 216 -11.67 6.09 -6.23
CA TYR A 216 -11.25 7.40 -5.71
C TYR A 216 -10.57 8.23 -6.82
N ASN A 217 -10.97 9.50 -6.95
CA ASN A 217 -10.67 10.36 -8.09
C ASN A 217 -9.18 10.74 -8.20
N SER A 218 -8.64 10.66 -9.41
CA SER A 218 -7.26 11.01 -9.78
C SER A 218 -6.82 12.44 -9.39
N LYS A 219 -7.75 13.39 -9.26
CA LYS A 219 -7.42 14.76 -8.85
C LYS A 219 -7.02 14.87 -7.37
N ILE A 220 -7.60 14.07 -6.49
CA ILE A 220 -7.24 14.06 -5.05
C ILE A 220 -5.84 13.45 -4.87
N TYR A 221 -5.49 12.47 -5.71
CA TYR A 221 -4.19 11.83 -5.75
C TYR A 221 -3.05 12.78 -6.11
N PHE A 222 -3.26 13.64 -7.11
CA PHE A 222 -2.24 14.59 -7.55
C PHE A 222 -1.85 15.56 -6.42
N TRP A 223 -2.84 16.21 -5.80
CA TRP A 223 -2.56 17.14 -4.71
C TRP A 223 -1.89 16.46 -3.50
N ARG A 224 -2.31 15.24 -3.14
CA ARG A 224 -1.63 14.50 -2.06
C ARG A 224 -0.22 14.03 -2.43
N SER A 225 0.05 13.74 -3.71
CA SER A 225 1.40 13.42 -4.18
C SER A 225 2.35 14.62 -4.17
N LEU A 226 1.81 15.85 -4.23
CA LEU A 226 2.58 17.08 -4.04
C LEU A 226 2.83 17.41 -2.55
N CYS A 227 2.03 16.85 -1.64
CA CYS A 227 2.23 16.96 -0.19
C CYS A 227 3.11 15.83 0.39
N VAL A 228 3.89 15.14 -0.45
CA VAL A 228 4.77 14.04 -0.02
C VAL A 228 5.87 14.61 0.86
N SER A 229 5.71 14.40 2.16
CA SER A 229 6.74 14.76 3.14
C SER A 229 8.02 13.96 2.87
N PRO A 230 9.18 14.47 3.32
CA PRO A 230 10.44 13.72 3.34
C PRO A 230 10.33 12.30 3.91
N ILE A 231 9.51 12.14 4.94
CA ILE A 231 9.22 10.84 5.56
C ILE A 231 8.57 9.88 4.54
N THR A 232 7.67 10.41 3.71
CA THR A 232 6.97 9.64 2.67
C THR A 232 7.95 9.18 1.58
N PHE A 233 8.95 10.00 1.22
CA PHE A 233 10.02 9.59 0.29
C PHE A 233 10.79 8.36 0.79
N GLY A 234 11.32 8.43 2.02
CA GLY A 234 12.10 7.31 2.54
C GLY A 234 11.26 6.05 2.75
N LEU A 235 9.97 6.19 3.09
CA LEU A 235 9.05 5.06 3.14
C LEU A 235 8.83 4.44 1.75
N VAL A 236 8.62 5.24 0.71
CA VAL A 236 8.49 4.77 -0.68
C VAL A 236 9.76 4.05 -1.14
N MET A 237 10.93 4.60 -0.84
CA MET A 237 12.23 3.94 -1.13
C MET A 237 12.36 2.60 -0.40
N PHE A 238 12.03 2.56 0.89
CA PHE A 238 12.07 1.32 1.69
C PHE A 238 11.10 0.25 1.14
N ILE A 239 9.89 0.65 0.75
CA ILE A 239 8.92 -0.21 0.08
C ILE A 239 9.49 -0.74 -1.22
N GLY A 240 10.09 0.11 -2.06
CA GLY A 240 10.71 -0.29 -3.32
C GLY A 240 11.81 -1.34 -3.12
N ILE A 241 12.69 -1.14 -2.15
CA ILE A 241 13.74 -2.11 -1.79
C ILE A 241 13.13 -3.44 -1.35
N LYS A 242 12.14 -3.41 -0.44
CA LYS A 242 11.42 -4.61 0.04
C LYS A 242 10.74 -5.35 -1.10
N GLN A 243 10.07 -4.65 -2.01
CA GLN A 243 9.42 -5.24 -3.18
C GLN A 243 10.45 -5.86 -4.16
N LEU A 244 11.61 -5.23 -4.35
CA LEU A 244 12.70 -5.79 -5.16
C LEU A 244 13.23 -7.08 -4.53
N MET A 245 13.54 -7.06 -3.23
CA MET A 245 13.97 -8.25 -2.48
C MET A 245 12.91 -9.36 -2.54
N GLY A 246 11.63 -9.02 -2.36
CA GLY A 246 10.51 -9.94 -2.49
C GLY A 246 10.42 -10.55 -3.88
N SER A 247 10.68 -9.78 -4.94
CA SER A 247 10.73 -10.28 -6.32
C SER A 247 11.84 -11.31 -6.54
N ILE A 248 13.00 -11.12 -5.88
CA ILE A 248 14.10 -12.08 -5.92
C ILE A 248 13.70 -13.38 -5.20
N ILE A 249 13.05 -13.29 -4.04
CA ILE A 249 12.53 -14.45 -3.29
C ILE A 249 11.51 -15.22 -4.14
N ASP A 250 10.56 -14.52 -4.74
CA ASP A 250 9.52 -15.11 -5.60
C ASP A 250 10.15 -15.86 -6.80
N ARG A 251 11.15 -15.26 -7.46
CA ARG A 251 11.90 -15.93 -8.55
C ARG A 251 12.61 -17.20 -8.08
N LYS A 252 13.29 -17.16 -6.93
CA LYS A 252 13.98 -18.34 -6.39
C LYS A 252 13.01 -19.48 -6.07
N ARG A 253 11.78 -19.16 -5.65
CA ARG A 253 10.72 -20.16 -5.38
C ARG A 253 10.15 -20.75 -6.67
N ALA A 254 10.03 -19.97 -7.74
CA ALA A 254 9.49 -20.45 -9.01
C ALA A 254 10.41 -21.42 -9.76
N ILE A 255 11.69 -21.50 -9.38
CA ILE A 255 12.69 -22.40 -9.98
C ILE A 255 12.76 -23.75 -9.24
N LYS A 256 12.25 -23.81 -8.01
CA LYS A 256 12.18 -25.05 -7.20
C LYS A 256 10.87 -25.76 -7.45
#